data_AF-A0A416L7Y6-F1
#
_entry.id   AF-A0A416L7Y6-F1
#
_cell.length_a   1.000
_cell.length_b   1.000
_cell.length_c   1.000
_cell.angle_alpha   90.00
_cell.angle_beta   90.00
_cell.angle_gamma   90.00
#
_symmetry.space_group_name_H-M   'P 1'
#
loop_
_entity.id
_entity.type
_entity.pdbx_description
1 polymer ?
#
loop_
_entity_poly.entity_id
_entity_poly.type
_entity_poly.pdbx_seq_one_letter_code
_entity_poly.pdbx_strand_id
1 'polypeptide(L)' 'MPILFPKAFKATPRVFVTVESTTINYNYGSILAFCSNISTTGFTLRIANASDAVYTPAVNWMAIAT' A
#
# COMPACT_ATOMS: atom_id res chain seq x y z
N MET A 1 -0.32 -2.47 -8.36
CA MET A 1 -1.71 -2.99 -8.40
C MET A 1 -2.68 -1.84 -8.17
N PRO A 2 -3.71 -1.67 -9.01
CA PRO A 2 -4.73 -0.64 -8.78
C PRO A 2 -5.63 -1.03 -7.59
N ILE A 3 -5.94 -0.05 -6.74
CA ILE A 3 -6.90 -0.15 -5.64
C ILE A 3 -7.99 0.89 -5.88
N LEU A 4 -9.24 0.45 -5.89
CA LEU A 4 -10.40 1.32 -6.03
C LEU A 4 -11.00 1.61 -4.65
N PHE A 5 -11.34 2.87 -4.41
CA PHE A 5 -12.11 3.22 -3.22
C PHE A 5 -13.56 2.76 -3.42
N PRO A 6 -14.21 2.15 -2.40
CA PRO A 6 -15.61 1.75 -2.50
C PRO A 6 -16.56 2.92 -2.79
N LYS A 7 -16.16 4.13 -2.39
CA LYS A 7 -16.85 5.38 -2.67
C LYS A 7 -15.83 6.43 -3.09
N ALA A 8 -16.13 7.17 -4.16
CA ALA A 8 -15.28 8.28 -4.60
C ALA A 8 -15.26 9.42 -3.57
N PHE A 9 -14.09 9.99 -3.35
CA PHE A 9 -13.90 11.20 -2.54
C PHE A 9 -14.25 12.46 -3.34
N LYS A 10 -14.61 13.54 -2.64
CA LYS A 10 -14.87 14.85 -3.27
C LYS A 10 -13.58 15.56 -3.72
N ALA A 11 -12.48 15.31 -3.03
CA ALA A 11 -11.14 15.81 -3.33
C ALA A 11 -10.13 14.66 -3.19
N THR A 12 -8.96 14.79 -3.81
CA THR A 12 -7.91 13.75 -3.72
C THR A 12 -7.50 13.53 -2.26
N PRO A 13 -7.67 12.32 -1.71
CA PRO A 13 -7.34 12.04 -0.31
C PRO A 13 -5.82 11.90 -0.12
N ARG A 14 -5.38 11.93 1.14
CA ARG A 14 -4.08 11.38 1.55
C ARG A 14 -4.24 9.88 1.78
N VAL A 15 -3.29 9.09 1.30
CA VAL A 15 -3.29 7.62 1.44
C VAL A 15 -2.08 7.19 2.25
N PHE A 16 -2.33 6.41 3.29
CA PHE A 16 -1.32 5.72 4.08
C PHE A 16 -1.38 4.24 3.74
N VAL A 17 -0.23 3.60 3.61
CA VAL A 17 -0.11 2.15 3.39
C VAL A 17 0.89 1.57 4.36
N THR A 18 0.65 0.34 4.80
CA THR A 18 1.54 -0.40 5.68
C THR A 18 1.56 -1.86 5.30
N VAL A 19 2.73 -2.48 5.42
CA VAL A 19 2.84 -3.94 5.35
C VAL A 19 2.23 -4.52 6.64
N GLU A 20 1.37 -5.50 6.50
CA GLU A 20 0.93 -6.37 7.59
C GLU A 20 1.64 -7.72 7.43
N SER A 21 2.26 -8.19 8.51
CA SER A 21 2.97 -9.45 8.52
C SER A 21 2.85 -10.12 9.88
N THR A 22 2.65 -11.43 9.87
CA THR A 22 2.63 -12.30 11.07
C THR A 22 3.92 -13.12 11.20
N THR A 23 4.88 -12.95 10.29
CA THR A 23 6.15 -13.68 10.34
C THR A 23 7.20 -12.94 11.17
N ILE A 24 8.12 -13.69 11.77
CA ILE A 24 9.31 -13.17 12.45
C ILE A 24 10.55 -13.08 11.53
N ASN A 25 10.40 -13.41 10.24
CA ASN A 25 11.51 -13.34 9.29
C ASN A 25 11.92 -11.88 9.05
N TYR A 26 13.09 -11.49 9.57
CA TYR A 26 13.60 -10.13 9.50
C TYR A 26 13.79 -9.61 8.05
N ASN A 27 13.91 -10.51 7.06
CA ASN A 27 13.99 -10.11 5.66
C ASN A 27 12.73 -9.37 5.17
N TYR A 28 11.58 -9.54 5.84
CA TYR A 28 10.40 -8.69 5.59
C TYR A 28 10.65 -7.21 5.87
N GLY A 29 11.68 -6.86 6.65
CA GLY A 29 12.15 -5.49 6.81
C GLY A 29 12.75 -4.88 5.53
N SER A 30 13.07 -5.71 4.53
CA SER A 30 13.51 -5.25 3.19
C SER A 30 12.35 -4.99 2.23
N ILE A 31 11.12 -5.08 2.72
CA ILE A 31 9.90 -4.85 1.95
C ILE A 31 9.31 -3.50 2.31
N LEU A 32 9.05 -2.68 1.31
CA LEU A 32 8.39 -1.39 1.48
C LEU A 32 7.12 -1.32 0.63
N ALA A 33 5.99 -1.07 1.28
CA ALA A 33 4.75 -0.72 0.60
C ALA A 33 4.65 0.81 0.45
N PHE A 34 4.25 1.28 -0.73
CA PHE A 34 3.98 2.69 -1.00
C PHE A 34 2.86 2.85 -2.02
N CYS A 35 2.24 4.03 -2.04
CA CYS A 35 1.18 4.37 -2.97
C CYS A 35 1.66 5.40 -3.99
N SER A 36 1.03 5.39 -5.16
CA SER A 36 1.27 6.34 -6.26
C SER A 36 -0.03 6.58 -7.02
N ASN A 37 -0.08 7.62 -7.86
CA ASN A 37 -1.24 7.94 -8.70
C ASN A 37 -2.55 8.03 -7.91
N ILE A 38 -2.53 8.77 -6.79
CA ILE A 38 -3.70 8.94 -5.92
C ILE A 38 -4.67 9.89 -6.61
N SER A 39 -5.93 9.48 -6.68
CA SER A 39 -7.05 10.23 -7.26
C SER A 39 -8.26 10.16 -6.33
N THR A 40 -9.38 10.77 -6.71
CA THR A 40 -10.64 10.68 -5.95
C THR A 40 -11.27 9.29 -5.96
N THR A 41 -10.91 8.42 -6.91
CA THR A 41 -11.53 7.09 -7.10
C THR A 41 -10.62 5.93 -6.69
N GLY A 42 -9.34 6.19 -6.47
CA GLY A 42 -8.39 5.13 -6.10
C GLY A 42 -6.94 5.56 -6.15
N PHE A 43 -6.06 4.58 -6.02
CA PHE A 43 -4.61 4.74 -6.09
C PHE A 43 -3.94 3.48 -6.65
N THR A 44 -2.64 3.55 -6.91
CA THR A 44 -1.81 2.39 -7.26
C THR A 44 -0.93 1.98 -6.07
N LEU A 45 -1.16 0.77 -5.54
CA LEU A 45 -0.26 0.14 -4.58
C LEU A 45 0.99 -0.40 -5.28
N ARG A 46 2.16 -0.17 -4.70
CA ARG A 46 3.45 -0.70 -5.12
C ARG A 46 4.16 -1.34 -3.92
N ILE A 47 4.88 -2.41 -4.20
CA ILE A 47 5.76 -3.10 -3.25
C ILE A 47 7.16 -3.06 -3.84
N ALA A 48 8.11 -2.46 -3.13
CA ALA A 48 9.52 -2.65 -3.40
C ALA A 48 10.04 -3.79 -2.53
N ASN A 49 10.87 -4.64 -3.13
CA ASN A 49 11.55 -5.72 -2.45
C ASN A 49 13.05 -5.59 -2.74
N ALA A 50 13.84 -5.38 -1.70
CA ALA A 50 15.30 -5.30 -1.79
C ALA A 50 16.01 -6.62 -1.39
N SER A 51 15.25 -7.70 -1.22
CA SER A 51 15.78 -9.04 -0.93
C SER A 51 15.82 -9.92 -2.18
N ASP A 52 16.72 -10.91 -2.18
CA ASP A 52 16.82 -11.93 -3.23
C ASP A 52 15.66 -12.95 -3.21
N ALA A 53 14.93 -13.02 -2.10
CA ALA A 53 13.77 -13.90 -1.97
C ALA A 53 12.49 -13.19 -2.45
N VAL A 54 11.57 -13.97 -3.02
CA VAL A 54 10.24 -13.47 -3.40
C VAL A 54 9.32 -13.53 -2.19
N TYR A 55 8.71 -12.40 -1.85
CA TYR A 55 7.75 -12.27 -0.76
C TYR A 55 6.38 -11.82 -1.26
N THR A 56 5.34 -12.24 -0.55
CA THR A 56 3.94 -11.87 -0.83
C THR A 56 3.31 -11.26 0.44
N PRO A 57 3.68 -10.03 0.82
CA PRO A 57 3.17 -9.38 2.03
C PRO A 57 1.67 -9.07 1.90
N ALA A 58 0.96 -9.12 3.03
CA ALA A 58 -0.33 -8.45 3.14
C ALA A 58 -0.09 -6.93 3.29
N VAL A 59 -1.03 -6.13 2.78
CA VAL A 59 -0.95 -4.66 2.88
C VAL A 59 -2.28 -4.10 3.30
N ASN A 60 -2.22 -3.27 4.35
CA ASN A 60 -3.33 -2.44 4.79
C ASN A 60 -3.15 -1.01 4.28
N TRP A 61 -4.28 -0.33 4.07
CA TRP A 61 -4.29 1.05 3.63
C TRP A 61 -5.42 1.83 4.29
N MET A 62 -5.20 3.14 4.43
CA MET A 62 -6.19 4.09 4.92
C MET A 62 -6.16 5.35 4.05
N ALA A 63 -7.33 5.82 3.61
CA ALA A 63 -7.47 7.04 2.82
C ALA A 63 -8.30 8.07 3.61
N ILE A 64 -7.76 9.29 3.73
CA ILE A 64 -8.39 10.39 4.49
C ILE A 64 -8.47 11.60 3.57
N ALA A 65 -9.68 12.12 3.36
CA ALA A 65 -9.90 13.42 2.72
C ALA A 65 -10.40 14.42 3.75
N THR A 66 -9.91 15.65 3.65
CA THR A 66 -10.42 16.83 4.38
C THR A 66 -11.54 17.50 3.60
#